data_AF-A0A946GH44-F1
#
_entry.id   AF-A0A946GH44-F1
#
_cell.length_a   1.000
_cell.length_b   1.000
_cell.length_c   1.000
_cell.angle_alpha   90.00
_cell.angle_beta   90.00
_cell.angle_gamma   90.00
#
_symmetry.space_group_name_H-M   'P 1'
#
loop_
_entity.id
_entity.type
_entity.pdbx_description
1 polymer ?
#
loop_
_entity_poly.entity_id
_entity_poly.type
_entity_poly.pdbx_seq_one_letter_code
_entity_poly.pdbx_strand_id
1 'polypeptide(L)'
;MEDPVSHAIEVLNEALERDPEAITLLVNMRVECNDRLAAHPTVRTAGIDDTHLIGIMGLLNGALGDSPTGVIGAVGGRNPETGKFTRIKRFIDLREDNLDVLA
;
A
#
# COMPACT_ATOMS: atom_id res chain seq x y z
N MET A 1 11.82 1.51 -21.27
CA MET A 1 10.54 1.73 -20.58
C MET A 1 10.84 1.60 -19.11
N GLU A 2 10.53 2.63 -18.34
CA GLU A 2 10.67 2.56 -16.88
C GLU A 2 9.76 1.46 -16.34
N ASP A 3 10.25 0.73 -15.33
CA ASP A 3 9.49 -0.32 -14.68
C ASP A 3 8.23 0.28 -14.03
N PRO A 4 7.02 -0.29 -14.23
CA PRO A 4 5.78 0.30 -13.74
C PRO A 4 5.72 0.48 -12.22
N VAL A 5 6.40 -0.37 -11.46
CA VAL A 5 6.45 -0.26 -9.99
C VAL A 5 7.37 0.89 -9.59
N SER A 6 8.56 0.99 -10.18
CA SER A 6 9.48 2.11 -9.97
C SER A 6 8.81 3.45 -10.28
N HIS A 7 8.15 3.56 -11.44
CA HIS A 7 7.42 4.76 -11.83
C HIS A 7 6.30 5.12 -10.84
N ALA A 8 5.53 4.14 -10.35
CA ALA A 8 4.49 4.37 -9.36
C ALA A 8 5.07 4.88 -8.02
N ILE A 9 6.19 4.31 -7.57
CA ILE A 9 6.87 4.74 -6.34
C ILE A 9 7.38 6.17 -6.46
N GLU A 10 7.94 6.56 -7.60
CA GLU A 10 8.36 7.93 -7.87
C GLU A 10 7.18 8.90 -7.76
N VAL A 11 6.08 8.63 -8.48
CA VAL A 11 4.88 9.46 -8.44
C VAL A 11 4.30 9.56 -7.03
N LEU A 12 4.26 8.44 -6.27
CA LEU A 12 3.76 8.43 -4.89
C LEU A 12 4.64 9.26 -3.95
N ASN A 13 5.96 9.18 -4.07
CA ASN A 13 6.89 9.98 -3.25
C ASN A 13 6.84 11.46 -3.64
N GLU A 14 6.75 11.76 -4.93
CA GLU A 14 6.54 13.11 -5.45
C GLU A 14 5.23 13.74 -4.95
N ALA A 15 4.15 12.96 -4.89
CA ALA A 15 2.88 13.41 -4.33
C ALA A 15 2.98 13.60 -2.81
N LEU A 16 3.66 12.70 -2.11
CA LEU A 16 3.90 12.79 -0.66
C LEU A 16 4.71 14.03 -0.28
N GLU A 17 5.70 14.41 -1.08
CA GLU A 17 6.50 15.62 -0.86
C GLU A 17 5.64 16.88 -0.98
N ARG A 18 4.72 16.89 -1.95
CA ARG A 18 3.83 18.04 -2.21
C ARG A 18 2.72 18.18 -1.15
N ASP A 19 2.14 17.06 -0.70
CA ASP A 19 1.12 17.05 0.35
C ASP A 19 1.21 15.78 1.23
N PRO A 20 2.02 15.80 2.30
CA PRO A 20 2.21 14.63 3.14
C PRO A 20 0.98 14.26 3.97
N GLU A 21 0.12 15.23 4.28
CA GLU A 21 -1.09 14.99 5.08
C GLU A 21 -2.16 14.32 4.24
N ALA A 22 -2.47 14.86 3.06
CA ALA A 22 -3.45 14.26 2.16
C ALA A 22 -3.07 12.85 1.75
N ILE A 23 -1.79 12.61 1.41
CA ILE A 23 -1.32 11.28 1.03
C ILE A 23 -1.37 10.30 2.22
N THR A 24 -1.02 10.74 3.43
CA THR A 24 -1.17 9.91 4.63
C THR A 24 -2.64 9.55 4.88
N LEU A 25 -3.56 10.52 4.75
CA LEU A 25 -5.00 10.30 4.91
C LEU A 25 -5.55 9.35 3.85
N LEU A 26 -5.17 9.53 2.57
CA LEU A 26 -5.57 8.68 1.46
C LEU A 26 -5.09 7.24 1.67
N VAL A 27 -3.84 7.04 2.08
CA VAL A 27 -3.30 5.70 2.38
C VAL A 27 -3.97 5.07 3.60
N ASN A 28 -4.49 5.85 4.53
CA ASN A 28 -5.27 5.36 5.67
C ASN A 28 -6.75 5.10 5.32
N MET A 29 -7.26 5.66 4.22
CA MET A 29 -8.64 5.50 3.82
C MET A 29 -8.91 4.04 3.47
N ARG A 30 -9.94 3.48 4.10
CA ARG A 30 -10.42 2.13 3.89
C ARG A 30 -11.93 2.20 3.72
N VAL A 31 -12.45 1.48 2.74
CA VAL A 31 -13.89 1.38 2.46
C VAL A 31 -14.31 -0.07 2.41
N GLU A 32 -15.54 -0.34 2.84
CA GLU A 32 -16.11 -1.68 2.75
C GLU A 32 -16.22 -2.13 1.29
N CYS A 33 -15.90 -3.38 1.04
CA CYS A 33 -16.08 -4.02 -0.24
C CYS A 33 -16.79 -5.36 -0.08
N ASN A 34 -17.39 -5.83 -1.18
CA ASN A 34 -18.06 -7.11 -1.19
C ASN A 34 -17.08 -8.28 -1.33
N ASP A 35 -17.57 -9.48 -1.04
CA ASP A 35 -16.81 -10.74 -1.09
C ASP A 35 -16.19 -11.00 -2.47
N ARG A 36 -16.83 -10.51 -3.54
CA ARG A 36 -16.30 -10.68 -4.91
C ARG A 36 -15.00 -9.91 -5.11
N LEU A 37 -14.89 -8.69 -4.56
CA LEU A 37 -13.65 -7.92 -4.62
C LEU A 37 -12.61 -8.45 -3.64
N ALA A 38 -13.04 -8.90 -2.46
CA ALA A 38 -12.17 -9.54 -1.48
C ALA A 38 -11.54 -10.84 -1.99
N ALA A 39 -12.27 -11.58 -2.84
CA ALA A 39 -11.80 -12.80 -3.49
C ALA A 39 -10.97 -12.55 -4.77
N HIS A 40 -10.68 -11.29 -5.12
CA HIS A 40 -9.87 -11.00 -6.31
C HIS A 40 -8.44 -11.57 -6.15
N PRO A 41 -7.87 -12.23 -7.16
CA PRO A 41 -6.59 -12.93 -7.04
C PRO A 41 -5.35 -12.03 -6.79
N THR A 42 -5.49 -10.71 -6.86
CA THR A 42 -4.35 -9.77 -6.84
C THR A 42 -4.63 -8.53 -6.00
N VAL A 43 -5.84 -7.98 -6.10
CA VAL A 43 -6.30 -6.89 -5.23
C VAL A 43 -6.36 -7.38 -3.79
N ARG A 44 -5.86 -6.56 -2.87
CA ARG A 44 -5.85 -6.90 -1.45
C ARG A 44 -6.88 -6.12 -0.67
N THR A 45 -7.49 -6.86 0.24
CA THR A 45 -8.39 -6.34 1.24
C THR A 45 -7.88 -6.71 2.63
N ALA A 46 -8.21 -5.93 3.63
CA ALA A 46 -8.09 -6.32 5.03
C ALA A 46 -9.42 -6.93 5.47
N GLY A 47 -9.39 -8.03 6.22
CA GLY A 47 -10.56 -8.54 6.94
C GLY A 47 -10.57 -7.96 8.35
N ILE A 48 -11.67 -7.34 8.75
CA ILE A 48 -11.94 -6.97 10.14
C ILE A 48 -13.33 -7.53 10.46
N ASP A 49 -13.37 -8.49 11.39
CA ASP A 49 -14.57 -9.29 11.69
C ASP A 49 -15.19 -9.87 10.40
N ASP A 50 -16.47 -9.63 10.15
CA ASP A 50 -17.21 -10.08 8.96
C ASP A 50 -17.17 -9.06 7.79
N THR A 51 -16.29 -8.06 7.85
CA THR A 51 -16.21 -6.99 6.84
C THR A 51 -14.89 -7.03 6.09
N HIS A 52 -14.97 -6.87 4.77
CA HIS A 52 -13.79 -6.68 3.91
C HIS A 52 -13.56 -5.21 3.62
N LEU A 53 -12.34 -4.74 3.86
CA LEU A 53 -11.95 -3.35 3.63
C LEU A 53 -10.90 -3.26 2.54
N ILE A 54 -11.14 -2.42 1.54
CA ILE A 54 -10.16 -2.08 0.51
C ILE A 54 -9.58 -0.70 0.74
N GLY A 55 -8.30 -0.53 0.41
CA GLY A 55 -7.62 0.76 0.36
C GLY A 55 -6.76 0.89 -0.89
N ILE A 56 -6.30 2.11 -1.17
CA ILE A 56 -5.54 2.41 -2.39
C ILE A 56 -4.30 1.53 -2.55
N MET A 57 -3.60 1.22 -1.45
CA MET A 57 -2.41 0.35 -1.49
C MET A 57 -2.74 -1.09 -1.89
N GLY A 58 -3.91 -1.60 -1.52
CA GLY A 58 -4.34 -2.95 -1.90
C GLY A 58 -4.70 -3.03 -3.38
N LEU A 59 -5.26 -1.96 -3.94
CA LEU A 59 -5.55 -1.84 -5.36
C LEU A 59 -4.27 -1.68 -6.18
N LEU A 60 -3.38 -0.74 -5.80
CA LEU A 60 -2.11 -0.51 -6.51
C LEU A 60 -1.23 -1.75 -6.52
N ASN A 61 -1.08 -2.44 -5.38
CA ASN A 61 -0.30 -3.67 -5.34
C ASN A 61 -0.91 -4.80 -6.17
N GLY A 62 -2.24 -4.85 -6.31
CA GLY A 62 -2.91 -5.84 -7.17
C GLY A 62 -2.85 -5.52 -8.65
N ALA A 63 -2.65 -4.25 -9.01
CA ALA A 63 -2.51 -3.80 -10.39
C ALA A 63 -1.06 -3.89 -10.90
N LEU A 64 -0.08 -3.71 -10.01
CA LEU A 64 1.34 -3.58 -10.37
C LEU A 64 2.19 -4.78 -9.97
N GLY A 65 1.69 -5.66 -9.09
CA GLY A 65 2.48 -6.75 -8.54
C GLY A 65 1.77 -8.09 -8.58
N ASP A 66 2.57 -9.15 -8.70
CA ASP A 66 2.15 -10.55 -8.64
C ASP A 66 2.56 -11.22 -7.31
N SER A 67 2.97 -10.42 -6.33
CA SER A 67 3.44 -10.91 -5.02
C SER A 67 2.29 -11.11 -4.03
N PRO A 68 2.35 -12.11 -3.12
CA PRO A 68 1.45 -12.27 -1.96
C PRO A 68 1.72 -11.33 -0.78
N THR A 69 2.83 -10.56 -0.78
CA THR A 69 3.11 -9.49 0.20
C THR A 69 3.02 -8.06 -0.36
N GLY A 70 3.10 -7.93 -1.69
CA GLY A 70 2.97 -6.67 -2.42
C GLY A 70 4.34 -6.27 -2.95
N VAL A 71 4.38 -5.28 -3.83
CA VAL A 71 5.63 -4.75 -4.41
C VAL A 71 5.90 -3.31 -3.97
N ILE A 72 4.88 -2.60 -3.47
CA ILE A 72 4.99 -1.23 -2.94
C ILE A 72 4.61 -1.21 -1.46
N GLY A 73 5.52 -0.70 -0.65
CA GLY A 73 5.35 -0.45 0.78
C GLY A 73 5.37 1.04 1.13
N ALA A 74 5.09 1.34 2.41
CA ALA A 74 5.19 2.69 2.95
C ALA A 74 5.86 2.66 4.33
N VAL A 75 6.85 3.53 4.51
CA VAL A 75 7.59 3.70 5.77
C VAL A 75 7.08 4.96 6.45
N GLY A 76 6.73 4.86 7.73
CA GLY A 76 6.15 5.98 8.46
C GLY A 76 5.88 5.66 9.93
N GLY A 77 5.54 6.69 10.70
CA GLY A 77 5.04 6.50 12.06
C GLY A 77 3.65 5.87 12.02
N ARG A 78 3.35 5.00 12.99
CA ARG A 78 2.03 4.37 13.11
C ARG A 78 1.46 4.57 14.51
N ASN A 79 0.15 4.73 14.59
CA ASN A 79 -0.57 4.69 15.85
C ASN A 79 -0.71 3.21 16.25
N PRO A 80 -0.21 2.80 17.43
CA PRO A 80 -0.17 1.39 17.83
C PRO A 80 -1.55 0.79 18.12
N GLU A 81 -2.54 1.61 18.46
CA GLU A 81 -3.90 1.17 18.79
C GLU A 81 -4.73 0.92 17.52
N THR A 82 -4.55 1.76 16.51
CA THR A 82 -5.38 1.73 15.28
C THR A 82 -4.67 1.13 14.07
N GLY A 83 -3.34 0.95 14.14
CA GLY A 83 -2.51 0.52 13.02
C GLY A 83 -2.36 1.53 11.87
N LYS A 84 -3.05 2.68 11.94
CA LYS A 84 -3.01 3.75 10.93
C LYS A 84 -1.68 4.47 10.95
N PHE A 85 -1.25 4.97 9.79
CA PHE A 85 -0.10 5.86 9.71
C PHE A 85 -0.43 7.19 10.39
N THR A 86 0.45 7.63 11.29
CA THR A 86 0.42 9.02 11.79
C THR A 86 1.07 9.96 10.78
N ARG A 87 2.12 9.48 10.09
CA ARG A 87 2.78 10.19 8.99
C ARG A 87 3.57 9.23 8.13
N ILE A 88 3.34 9.24 6.81
CA ILE A 88 4.20 8.56 5.86
C ILE A 88 5.45 9.41 5.59
N LYS A 89 6.61 8.76 5.56
CA LYS A 89 7.91 9.38 5.27
C LYS A 89 8.38 9.10 3.84
N ARG A 90 8.13 7.89 3.33
CA ARG A 90 8.44 7.48 1.95
C ARG A 90 7.68 6.21 1.56
N PHE A 91 7.47 6.03 0.27
CA PHE A 91 7.12 4.76 -0.34
C PHE A 91 8.39 4.03 -0.80
N ILE A 92 8.36 2.70 -0.74
CA ILE A 92 9.53 1.84 -0.97
C ILE A 92 9.17 0.68 -1.90
N ASP A 93 10.17 0.22 -2.63
CA ASP A 93 10.08 -1.00 -3.41
C ASP A 93 10.36 -2.22 -2.52
N LEU A 94 9.34 -3.03 -2.29
CA LEU A 94 9.48 -4.24 -1.47
C LEU A 94 10.18 -5.38 -2.22
N ARG A 95 10.37 -5.27 -3.54
CA ARG A 95 11.14 -6.25 -4.31
C ARG A 95 12.62 -6.15 -3.99
N GLU A 96 13.11 -4.93 -3.70
CA GLU A 96 14.49 -4.66 -3.33
C GLU A 96 14.73 -4.90 -1.84
N ASP A 97 13.83 -4.45 -0.96
CA ASP A 97 13.97 -4.62 0.50
C ASP A 97 13.84 -6.09 0.97
N ASN A 98 13.23 -6.99 0.18
CA ASN A 98 13.17 -8.43 0.49
C ASN A 98 14.48 -9.18 0.15
N LEU A 99 15.43 -8.56 -0.57
CA LEU A 99 16.74 -9.17 -0.85
C LEU A 99 17.65 -9.15 0.39
N ASP A 100 17.50 -8.16 1.28
CA ASP A 100 18.30 -8.02 2.50
C ASP A 100 17.94 -9.01 3.63
N VAL A 101 16.81 -9.71 3.53
CA VAL A 101 16.39 -10.72 4.53
C VAL A 101 16.95 -12.12 4.20
N LEU A 102 17.50 -12.31 2.99
CA LEU A 102 18.02 -13.59 2.49
C LEU A 102 19.55 -13.62 2.36
N ALA A 103 20.25 -12.54 2.73
CA ALA A 103 21.72 -12.42 2.68
C ALA A 103 22.38 -12.59 4.05
#